data_AF-A0A4P9XIQ6-F1
#
_entry.id   AF-A0A4P9XIQ6-F1
#
_cell.length_a   1.000
_cell.length_b   1.000
_cell.length_c   1.000
_cell.angle_alpha   90.00
_cell.angle_beta   90.00
_cell.angle_gamma   90.00
#
_symmetry.space_group_name_H-M   'P 1'
#
loop_
_entity.id
_entity.type
_entity.pdbx_description
1 polymer ?
#
loop_
_entity_poly.entity_id
_entity_poly.type
_entity_poly.pdbx_seq_one_letter_code
_entity_poly.pdbx_strand_id
1 'polypeptide(L)'
;MYIHPLGELNYNDYLVQSATMAEARERMRGLSVQLMLEVVAFCFFMRNFYYSIIMLYQAPRRLAVWCCVLQTVPSVTFSAGFALAIIAPHGPSCRAAIWVVVVGLIISADAANVLLLTKAYLVHQRNRWLLVAGILLIIPSPLAIWVIWYRSYMVMTPEVGCLVKYPLYFPWLKFGLDAPINIIFSISFLLVVYRQYRQHGSNCWKDLARDGLITMLVVVTSNLICAFGTAFTVLGDLSEMFWVGDWVVTSTLLVEHVRKLPHTASDARKWSSGRNRYQRSYNWP
;
A
#
# COMPACT_ATOMS: atom_id res chain seq x y z
N MET A 1 -15.16 15.04 -17.04
CA MET A 1 -14.76 13.62 -17.15
C MET A 1 -14.50 13.34 -18.61
N TYR A 2 -13.26 13.06 -18.98
CA TYR A 2 -12.92 12.74 -20.37
C TYR A 2 -13.06 11.23 -20.57
N ILE A 3 -13.95 10.82 -21.47
CA ILE A 3 -14.20 9.41 -21.77
C ILE A 3 -13.41 9.09 -23.04
N HIS A 4 -12.42 8.21 -22.92
CA HIS A 4 -11.62 7.76 -24.06
C HIS A 4 -12.23 6.45 -24.60
N PRO A 5 -12.47 6.32 -25.92
CA PRO A 5 -13.17 5.15 -26.48
C PRO A 5 -12.45 3.82 -26.17
N LEU A 6 -11.11 3.81 -26.26
CA LEU A 6 -10.33 2.60 -25.90
C LEU A 6 -10.39 2.24 -24.41
N GLY A 7 -10.79 3.15 -23.53
CA GLY A 7 -10.98 2.85 -22.11
C GLY A 7 -12.27 2.09 -21.82
N GLU A 8 -13.24 2.14 -22.73
CA GLU A 8 -14.52 1.43 -22.61
C GLU A 8 -14.44 -0.01 -23.14
N LEU A 9 -13.35 -0.36 -23.83
CA LEU A 9 -13.13 -1.71 -24.32
C LEU A 9 -12.72 -2.64 -23.18
N ASN A 10 -13.21 -3.87 -23.23
CA ASN A 10 -12.59 -4.97 -22.52
C ASN A 10 -11.44 -5.55 -23.37
N TYR A 11 -10.69 -6.46 -22.79
CA TYR A 11 -9.52 -7.07 -23.42
C TYR A 11 -9.80 -7.79 -24.73
N ASN A 12 -10.89 -8.56 -24.79
CA ASN A 12 -11.23 -9.32 -25.99
C ASN A 12 -11.61 -8.38 -27.13
N ASP A 13 -12.42 -7.34 -26.85
CA ASP A 13 -12.81 -6.34 -27.83
C ASP A 13 -11.60 -5.54 -28.33
N TYR A 14 -10.65 -5.22 -27.44
CA TYR A 14 -9.42 -4.54 -27.82
C TYR A 14 -8.54 -5.37 -28.76
N LEU A 15 -8.47 -6.69 -28.57
CA LEU A 15 -7.74 -7.56 -29.50
C LEU A 15 -8.44 -7.73 -30.84
N VAL A 16 -9.78 -7.86 -30.83
CA VAL A 16 -10.59 -8.02 -32.06
C VAL A 16 -10.49 -6.79 -32.97
N GLN A 17 -10.28 -5.60 -32.41
CA GLN A 17 -10.11 -4.36 -33.17
C GLN A 17 -8.72 -4.18 -33.82
N SER A 18 -7.83 -5.18 -33.76
CA SER A 18 -6.53 -5.09 -34.44
C SER A 18 -6.70 -5.18 -35.97
N ALA A 19 -6.04 -4.30 -36.71
CA ALA A 19 -6.13 -4.29 -38.18
C ALA A 19 -5.24 -5.36 -38.81
N THR A 20 -4.17 -5.75 -38.11
CA THR A 20 -3.18 -6.71 -38.58
C THR A 20 -2.79 -7.70 -37.50
N MET A 21 -2.31 -8.88 -37.92
CA MET A 21 -1.79 -9.91 -37.00
C MET A 21 -0.55 -9.44 -36.23
N ALA A 22 0.25 -8.51 -36.79
CA ALA A 22 1.41 -7.95 -36.11
C ALA A 22 0.97 -7.07 -34.93
N GLU A 23 0.00 -6.18 -35.16
CA GLU A 23 -0.60 -5.34 -34.12
C GLU A 23 -1.28 -6.18 -33.04
N ALA A 24 -2.00 -7.23 -33.42
CA ALA A 24 -2.63 -8.16 -32.47
C ALA A 24 -1.58 -8.78 -31.52
N ARG A 25 -0.43 -9.22 -32.06
CA ARG A 25 0.67 -9.79 -31.26
C ARG A 25 1.28 -8.78 -30.31
N GLU A 26 1.43 -7.53 -30.74
CA GLU A 26 1.98 -6.47 -29.89
C GLU A 26 1.04 -6.17 -28.72
N ARG A 27 -0.25 -5.94 -28.99
CA ARG A 27 -1.29 -5.78 -27.97
C ARG A 27 -1.33 -6.97 -27.01
N MET A 28 -1.28 -8.19 -27.54
CA MET A 28 -1.25 -9.41 -26.75
C MET A 28 -0.03 -9.45 -25.81
N ARG A 29 1.14 -9.00 -26.26
CA ARG A 29 2.37 -8.99 -25.45
C ARG A 29 2.23 -8.09 -24.23
N GLY A 30 1.80 -6.83 -24.40
CA GLY A 30 1.65 -5.91 -23.28
C GLY A 30 0.65 -6.42 -22.25
N LEU A 31 -0.50 -6.90 -22.71
CA LEU A 31 -1.54 -7.45 -21.83
C LEU A 31 -1.08 -8.72 -21.11
N SER A 32 -0.31 -9.59 -21.77
CA SER A 32 0.25 -10.80 -21.15
C SER A 32 1.24 -10.45 -20.03
N VAL A 33 2.06 -9.42 -20.22
CA VAL A 33 2.98 -8.94 -19.18
C VAL A 33 2.21 -8.36 -18.00
N GLN A 34 1.20 -7.51 -18.24
CA GLN A 34 0.35 -6.98 -17.19
C GLN A 34 -0.35 -8.09 -16.40
N LEU A 35 -0.99 -9.04 -17.10
CA LEU A 35 -1.67 -10.17 -16.46
C LEU A 35 -0.72 -11.02 -15.62
N MET A 36 0.50 -11.28 -16.11
CA MET A 36 1.51 -12.01 -15.36
C MET A 36 1.86 -11.29 -14.04
N LEU A 37 2.07 -9.97 -14.09
CA LEU A 37 2.36 -9.16 -12.90
C LEU A 37 1.18 -9.16 -11.92
N GLU A 38 -0.05 -9.03 -12.43
CA GLU A 38 -1.27 -9.06 -11.62
C GLU A 38 -1.50 -10.42 -10.96
N VAL A 39 -1.22 -11.53 -11.65
CA VAL A 39 -1.29 -12.89 -11.05
C VAL A 39 -0.30 -13.05 -9.92
N VAL A 40 0.94 -12.58 -10.08
CA VAL A 40 1.94 -12.62 -9.01
C VAL A 40 1.47 -11.78 -7.82
N ALA A 41 1.02 -10.55 -8.06
CA ALA A 41 0.47 -9.68 -7.01
C ALA A 41 -0.72 -10.32 -6.30
N PHE A 42 -1.62 -10.97 -7.04
CA PHE A 42 -2.78 -11.67 -6.50
C PHE A 42 -2.39 -12.77 -5.52
N CYS A 43 -1.37 -13.57 -5.80
CA CYS A 43 -0.88 -14.59 -4.87
C CYS A 43 -0.47 -13.99 -3.51
N PHE A 44 0.23 -12.84 -3.53
CA PHE A 44 0.58 -12.13 -2.30
C PHE A 44 -0.65 -11.57 -1.59
N PHE A 45 -1.56 -10.93 -2.32
CA PHE A 45 -2.79 -10.38 -1.75
C PHE A 45 -3.70 -11.45 -1.14
N MET A 46 -3.83 -12.61 -1.78
CA MET A 46 -4.60 -13.73 -1.24
C MET A 46 -4.00 -14.27 0.06
N ARG A 47 -2.67 -14.43 0.10
CA ARG A 47 -1.97 -14.81 1.34
C ARG A 47 -2.22 -13.78 2.45
N ASN A 48 -2.09 -12.50 2.14
CA ASN A 48 -2.26 -11.41 3.10
C ASN A 48 -3.71 -11.32 3.59
N PHE A 49 -4.67 -11.49 2.69
CA PHE A 49 -6.10 -11.52 3.01
C PHE A 49 -6.44 -12.70 3.92
N TYR A 50 -5.97 -13.91 3.60
CA TYR A 50 -6.16 -15.10 4.44
C TYR A 50 -5.68 -14.87 5.89
N TYR A 51 -4.47 -14.35 6.07
CA TYR A 51 -3.96 -14.04 7.41
C TYR A 51 -4.72 -12.90 8.09
N SER A 52 -5.13 -11.87 7.34
CA SER A 52 -5.91 -10.75 7.87
C SER A 52 -7.27 -11.21 8.41
N ILE A 53 -7.93 -12.13 7.71
CA ILE A 53 -9.19 -12.73 8.14
C ILE A 53 -9.00 -13.59 9.40
N ILE A 54 -7.95 -14.42 9.47
CA ILE A 54 -7.64 -15.18 10.69
C ILE A 54 -7.41 -14.25 11.88
N MET A 55 -6.64 -13.18 11.70
CA MET A 55 -6.42 -12.19 12.76
C MET A 55 -7.72 -11.48 13.16
N LEU A 56 -8.63 -11.22 12.21
CA LEU A 56 -9.92 -10.59 12.47
C LEU A 56 -10.80 -11.47 13.36
N TYR A 57 -10.85 -12.78 13.10
CA TYR A 57 -11.57 -13.71 13.96
C TYR A 57 -10.95 -13.83 15.36
N GLN A 58 -9.62 -13.79 15.47
CA GLN A 58 -8.92 -13.91 16.75
C GLN A 58 -8.99 -12.64 17.61
N ALA A 59 -9.01 -11.45 16.99
CA ALA A 59 -8.91 -10.19 17.70
C ALA A 59 -9.71 -9.04 17.05
N PRO A 60 -11.05 -9.15 16.95
CA PRO A 60 -11.90 -8.22 16.18
C PRO A 60 -11.94 -6.79 16.75
N ARG A 61 -11.48 -6.57 17.98
CA ARG A 61 -11.47 -5.24 18.62
C ARG A 61 -10.20 -4.43 18.34
N ARG A 62 -9.22 -4.99 17.60
CA ARG A 62 -7.95 -4.33 17.33
C ARG A 62 -8.02 -3.55 16.02
N LEU A 63 -7.86 -2.22 16.09
CA LEU A 63 -7.83 -1.33 14.92
C LEU A 63 -6.82 -1.80 13.85
N ALA A 64 -5.63 -2.24 14.27
CA ALA A 64 -4.59 -2.71 13.35
C ALA A 64 -5.05 -3.88 12.46
N VAL A 65 -5.90 -4.77 12.99
CA VAL A 65 -6.42 -5.90 12.24
C VAL A 65 -7.44 -5.44 11.20
N TRP A 66 -8.30 -4.48 11.54
CA TRP A 66 -9.20 -3.83 10.57
C TRP A 66 -8.44 -3.11 9.47
N CYS A 67 -7.36 -2.39 9.79
CA CYS A 67 -6.49 -1.79 8.79
C CYS A 67 -5.95 -2.84 7.81
N CYS A 68 -5.46 -3.99 8.29
CA CYS A 68 -4.99 -5.08 7.42
C CYS A 68 -6.10 -5.64 6.51
N VAL A 69 -7.32 -5.80 7.02
CA VAL A 69 -8.48 -6.25 6.22
C VAL A 69 -8.87 -5.21 5.18
N LEU A 70 -8.99 -3.93 5.58
CA LEU A 70 -9.29 -2.83 4.66
C LEU A 70 -8.22 -2.67 3.57
N GLN A 71 -6.96 -3.00 3.85
CA GLN A 71 -5.90 -2.99 2.85
C GLN A 71 -5.99 -4.12 1.84
N THR A 72 -6.42 -5.32 2.27
CA THR A 72 -6.34 -6.55 1.49
C THR A 72 -7.63 -6.87 0.74
N VAL A 73 -8.79 -6.45 1.26
CA VAL A 73 -10.09 -6.63 0.59
C VAL A 73 -10.11 -5.99 -0.80
N PRO A 74 -9.78 -4.69 -0.97
CA PRO A 74 -9.82 -4.08 -2.30
C PRO A 74 -8.85 -4.74 -3.29
N SER A 75 -7.69 -5.20 -2.80
CA SER A 75 -6.69 -5.89 -3.64
C SER A 75 -7.22 -7.23 -4.16
N VAL A 76 -7.86 -8.02 -3.29
CA VAL A 76 -8.46 -9.31 -3.69
C VAL A 76 -9.67 -9.07 -4.59
N THR A 77 -10.52 -8.08 -4.27
CA THR A 77 -11.67 -7.72 -5.12
C THR A 77 -11.22 -7.29 -6.51
N PHE A 78 -10.21 -6.43 -6.61
CA PHE A 78 -9.63 -6.04 -7.89
C PHE A 78 -9.05 -7.25 -8.65
N SER A 79 -8.16 -8.00 -8.00
CA SER A 79 -7.42 -9.06 -8.67
C SER A 79 -8.33 -10.21 -9.11
N ALA A 80 -9.23 -10.67 -8.24
CA ALA A 80 -10.14 -11.77 -8.55
C ALA A 80 -11.31 -11.33 -9.45
N GLY A 81 -11.90 -10.17 -9.15
CA GLY A 81 -13.12 -9.71 -9.81
C GLY A 81 -12.88 -8.95 -11.12
N PHE A 82 -11.71 -8.34 -11.29
CA PHE A 82 -11.42 -7.51 -12.46
C PHE A 82 -10.25 -8.06 -13.26
N ALA A 83 -9.07 -8.23 -12.66
CA ALA A 83 -7.88 -8.70 -13.38
C ALA A 83 -8.06 -10.10 -14.00
N LEU A 84 -8.57 -11.07 -13.24
CA LEU A 84 -8.84 -12.41 -13.79
C LEU A 84 -10.07 -12.44 -14.70
N ALA A 85 -11.04 -11.55 -14.48
CA ALA A 85 -12.22 -11.43 -15.31
C ALA A 85 -11.94 -10.83 -16.69
N ILE A 86 -10.77 -10.23 -16.90
CA ILE A 86 -10.33 -9.73 -18.22
C ILE A 86 -10.28 -10.84 -19.27
N ILE A 87 -10.02 -12.09 -18.87
CA ILE A 87 -9.98 -13.25 -19.78
C ILE A 87 -11.39 -13.68 -20.19
N ALA A 88 -12.40 -13.37 -19.36
CA ALA A 88 -13.77 -13.79 -19.64
C ALA A 88 -14.34 -13.06 -20.87
N PRO A 89 -15.12 -13.76 -21.72
CA PRO A 89 -15.93 -13.07 -22.72
C PRO A 89 -16.86 -12.09 -21.99
N HIS A 90 -16.85 -10.83 -22.40
CA HIS A 90 -17.56 -9.73 -21.72
C HIS A 90 -17.02 -9.36 -20.32
N GLY A 91 -15.71 -9.51 -20.11
CA GLY A 91 -15.03 -8.96 -18.94
C GLY A 91 -15.24 -7.43 -18.77
N PRO A 92 -14.86 -6.87 -17.61
CA PRO A 92 -15.03 -5.45 -17.35
C PRO A 92 -14.22 -4.59 -18.33
N SER A 93 -14.71 -3.38 -18.60
CA SER A 93 -13.93 -2.40 -19.37
C SER A 93 -12.67 -2.00 -18.62
N CYS A 94 -11.63 -1.59 -19.35
CA CYS A 94 -10.40 -1.06 -18.78
C CYS A 94 -10.68 0.06 -17.76
N ARG A 95 -11.62 0.96 -18.08
CA ARG A 95 -12.05 2.02 -17.18
C ARG A 95 -12.63 1.50 -15.86
N ALA A 96 -13.51 0.51 -15.91
CA ALA A 96 -14.10 -0.06 -14.70
C ALA A 96 -13.04 -0.71 -13.81
N ALA A 97 -12.12 -1.49 -14.42
CA ALA A 97 -11.02 -2.13 -13.72
C ALA A 97 -10.13 -1.12 -13.00
N ILE A 98 -9.67 -0.08 -13.70
CA ILE A 98 -8.83 0.98 -13.12
C ILE A 98 -9.55 1.71 -11.99
N TRP A 99 -10.85 2.01 -12.13
CA TRP A 99 -11.57 2.71 -11.06
C TRP A 99 -11.52 1.96 -9.73
N VAL A 100 -11.67 0.63 -9.79
CA VAL A 100 -11.57 -0.23 -8.61
C VAL A 100 -10.13 -0.24 -8.06
N VAL A 101 -9.12 -0.29 -8.93
CA VAL A 101 -7.70 -0.18 -8.52
C VAL A 101 -7.43 1.12 -7.78
N VAL A 102 -7.82 2.25 -8.36
CA VAL A 102 -7.52 3.59 -7.83
C VAL A 102 -8.16 3.79 -6.46
N VAL A 103 -9.43 3.41 -6.32
CA VAL A 103 -10.13 3.48 -5.03
C VAL A 103 -9.50 2.53 -4.01
N GLY A 104 -9.18 1.30 -4.43
CA GLY A 104 -8.55 0.32 -3.57
C GLY A 104 -7.17 0.72 -3.07
N LEU A 105 -6.33 1.29 -3.94
CA LEU A 105 -5.01 1.82 -3.62
C LEU A 105 -5.10 2.89 -2.53
N ILE A 106 -6.06 3.81 -2.65
CA ILE A 106 -6.18 4.94 -1.71
C ILE A 106 -6.73 4.49 -0.37
N ILE A 107 -7.74 3.62 -0.35
CA ILE A 107 -8.23 2.99 0.89
C ILE A 107 -7.09 2.24 1.59
N SER A 108 -6.27 1.51 0.83
CA SER A 108 -5.16 0.74 1.36
C SER A 108 -4.05 1.64 1.93
N ALA A 109 -3.66 2.68 1.19
CA ALA A 109 -2.67 3.67 1.61
C ALA A 109 -3.12 4.39 2.89
N ASP A 110 -4.38 4.83 2.96
CA ASP A 110 -4.92 5.49 4.14
C ASP A 110 -4.96 4.53 5.35
N ALA A 111 -5.37 3.28 5.16
CA ALA A 111 -5.33 2.28 6.20
C ALA A 111 -3.89 2.00 6.69
N ALA A 112 -2.89 2.02 5.80
CA ALA A 112 -1.49 1.90 6.17
C ALA A 112 -1.01 3.11 6.98
N ASN A 113 -1.35 4.32 6.54
CA ASN A 113 -1.01 5.56 7.22
C ASN A 113 -1.66 5.64 8.61
N VAL A 114 -2.92 5.22 8.76
CA VAL A 114 -3.60 5.13 10.06
C VAL A 114 -2.90 4.15 11.01
N LEU A 115 -2.46 2.99 10.50
CA LEU A 115 -1.72 2.01 11.29
C LEU A 115 -0.35 2.54 11.74
N LEU A 116 0.40 3.17 10.83
CA LEU A 116 1.69 3.82 11.13
C LEU A 116 1.53 4.95 12.14
N LEU A 117 0.54 5.82 11.95
CA LEU A 117 0.22 6.92 12.86
C LEU A 117 -0.12 6.40 14.26
N THR A 118 -0.96 5.37 14.36
CA THR A 118 -1.34 4.76 15.63
C THR A 118 -0.10 4.24 16.37
N LYS A 119 0.83 3.61 15.66
CA LYS A 119 2.08 3.11 16.23
C LYS A 119 3.00 4.25 16.66
N ALA A 120 3.21 5.25 15.81
CA ALA A 120 4.01 6.41 16.14
C ALA A 120 3.47 7.15 17.37
N TYR A 121 2.14 7.35 17.43
CA TYR A 121 1.46 7.95 18.58
C TYR A 121 1.70 7.18 19.89
N LEU A 122 1.61 5.84 19.86
CA LEU A 122 1.85 5.01 21.04
C LEU A 122 3.32 5.03 21.49
N VAL A 123 4.26 5.01 20.55
CA VAL A 123 5.70 5.01 20.85
C VAL A 123 6.16 6.37 21.40
N HIS A 124 5.56 7.46 20.93
CA HIS A 124 5.82 8.83 21.42
C HIS A 124 4.95 9.21 22.63
N GLN A 125 4.67 8.25 23.52
CA GLN A 125 3.97 8.48 24.78
C GLN A 125 2.63 9.22 24.62
N ARG A 126 1.88 8.92 23.55
CA ARG A 126 0.58 9.53 23.26
C ARG A 126 0.64 11.04 23.05
N ASN A 127 1.70 11.53 22.40
CA ASN A 127 1.80 12.94 22.02
C ASN A 127 0.66 13.35 21.07
N ARG A 128 -0.25 14.22 21.56
CA ARG A 128 -1.43 14.69 20.82
C ARG A 128 -1.07 15.49 19.57
N TRP A 129 0.04 16.23 19.58
CA TRP A 129 0.48 17.02 18.44
C TRP A 129 0.86 16.13 17.24
N LEU A 130 1.51 14.99 17.50
CA LEU A 130 1.84 14.00 16.47
C LEU A 130 0.57 13.42 15.83
N LEU A 131 -0.46 13.15 16.64
CA LEU A 131 -1.76 12.67 16.15
C LEU A 131 -2.45 13.71 15.25
N VAL A 132 -2.53 14.96 15.71
CA VAL A 132 -3.14 16.06 14.96
C VAL A 132 -2.40 16.28 13.64
N ALA A 133 -1.07 16.36 13.67
CA ALA A 133 -0.26 16.52 12.47
C ALA A 133 -0.46 15.36 11.49
N GLY A 134 -0.47 14.11 11.98
CA GLY A 134 -0.71 12.94 11.15
C GLY A 134 -2.10 12.95 10.50
N ILE A 135 -3.16 13.27 11.25
CA ILE A 135 -4.52 13.37 10.71
C ILE A 135 -4.61 14.47 9.65
N LEU A 136 -4.04 15.65 9.91
CA LEU A 136 -4.02 16.76 8.96
C LEU A 136 -3.32 16.42 7.65
N LEU A 137 -2.31 15.55 7.69
CA LEU A 137 -1.60 15.10 6.49
C LEU A 137 -2.32 13.96 5.75
N ILE A 138 -3.08 13.12 6.43
CA ILE A 138 -3.86 12.04 5.81
C ILE A 138 -5.13 12.58 5.12
N ILE A 139 -5.78 13.59 5.71
CA ILE A 139 -7.05 14.16 5.20
C ILE A 139 -7.01 14.53 3.70
N PRO A 140 -5.93 15.13 3.15
CA PRO A 140 -5.85 15.45 1.73
C PRO A 140 -5.70 14.24 0.79
N SER A 141 -5.43 13.03 1.28
CA SER A 141 -5.21 11.83 0.45
C SER A 141 -6.31 11.57 -0.60
N PRO A 142 -7.62 11.71 -0.29
CA PRO A 142 -8.70 11.54 -1.27
C PRO A 142 -8.69 12.57 -2.41
N LEU A 143 -7.93 13.68 -2.30
CA LEU A 143 -7.74 14.62 -3.40
C LEU A 143 -7.16 13.93 -4.64
N ALA A 144 -6.34 12.88 -4.46
CA ALA A 144 -5.81 12.09 -5.56
C ALA A 144 -6.93 11.42 -6.39
N ILE A 145 -7.98 10.89 -5.74
CA ILE A 145 -9.16 10.33 -6.43
C ILE A 145 -9.80 11.41 -7.28
N TRP A 146 -10.01 12.60 -6.69
CA TRP A 146 -10.65 13.71 -7.38
C TRP A 146 -9.86 14.13 -8.63
N VAL A 147 -8.54 14.25 -8.53
CA VAL A 147 -7.72 14.59 -9.70
C VAL A 147 -7.79 13.50 -10.76
N ILE A 148 -7.68 12.22 -10.40
CA ILE A 148 -7.82 11.11 -11.35
C ILE A 148 -9.20 11.14 -12.02
N TRP A 149 -10.26 11.44 -11.27
CA TRP A 149 -11.63 11.46 -11.77
C TRP A 149 -11.89 12.55 -12.79
N TYR A 150 -11.38 13.75 -12.52
CA TYR A 150 -11.70 14.92 -13.34
C TYR A 150 -10.65 15.22 -14.41
N ARG A 151 -9.39 14.80 -14.23
CA ARG A 151 -8.25 15.23 -15.05
C ARG A 151 -7.53 14.09 -15.77
N SER A 152 -7.85 12.84 -15.49
CA SER A 152 -7.23 11.69 -16.15
C SER A 152 -8.22 10.98 -17.08
N TYR A 153 -7.69 10.15 -17.97
CA TYR A 153 -8.46 9.23 -18.78
C TYR A 153 -7.78 7.86 -18.82
N MET A 154 -8.57 6.83 -19.07
CA MET A 154 -8.15 5.43 -19.03
C MET A 154 -8.12 4.91 -20.46
N VAL A 155 -7.05 4.22 -20.83
CA VAL A 155 -6.79 3.84 -22.22
C VAL A 155 -6.06 2.49 -22.26
N MET A 156 -6.40 1.65 -23.24
CA MET A 156 -5.63 0.45 -23.56
C MET A 156 -4.52 0.79 -24.56
N THR A 157 -3.29 0.40 -24.23
CA THR A 157 -2.09 0.60 -25.03
C THR A 157 -1.44 -0.73 -25.37
N PRO A 158 -0.76 -0.85 -26.53
CA PRO A 158 -0.11 -2.10 -26.92
C PRO A 158 1.02 -2.53 -25.97
N GLU A 159 1.71 -1.57 -25.34
CA GLU A 159 2.93 -1.84 -24.58
C GLU A 159 2.66 -2.36 -23.18
N VAL A 160 1.67 -1.79 -22.49
CA VAL A 160 1.39 -2.06 -21.07
C VAL A 160 0.03 -2.68 -20.86
N GLY A 161 -0.90 -2.54 -21.82
CA GLY A 161 -2.29 -2.92 -21.64
C GLY A 161 -3.13 -1.77 -21.11
N CYS A 162 -3.89 -2.00 -20.05
CA CYS A 162 -4.79 -1.00 -19.48
C CYS A 162 -4.03 -0.08 -18.50
N LEU A 163 -4.02 1.22 -18.78
CA LEU A 163 -3.31 2.22 -17.97
C LEU A 163 -4.11 3.51 -17.78
N VAL A 164 -3.67 4.31 -16.82
CA VAL A 164 -4.21 5.66 -16.59
C VAL A 164 -3.28 6.72 -17.16
N LYS A 165 -3.75 7.49 -18.15
CA LYS A 165 -3.06 8.72 -18.55
C LYS A 165 -3.52 9.86 -17.64
N TYR A 166 -2.66 10.21 -16.69
CA TYR A 166 -2.84 11.33 -15.77
C TYR A 166 -2.04 12.57 -16.20
N PRO A 167 -2.40 13.78 -15.72
CA PRO A 167 -1.64 14.98 -16.06
C PRO A 167 -0.23 14.95 -15.45
N LEU A 168 0.74 15.61 -16.11
CA LEU A 168 2.16 15.60 -15.71
C LEU A 168 2.42 16.02 -14.25
N TYR A 169 1.56 16.85 -13.67
CA TYR A 169 1.69 17.29 -12.27
C TYR A 169 1.20 16.25 -11.26
N PHE A 170 0.46 15.22 -11.68
CA PHE A 170 -0.18 14.26 -10.76
C PHE A 170 0.83 13.44 -9.94
N PRO A 171 1.91 12.87 -10.50
CA PRO A 171 2.91 12.17 -9.70
C PRO A 171 3.56 13.06 -8.65
N TRP A 172 3.82 14.33 -8.99
CA TRP A 172 4.39 15.32 -8.07
C TRP A 172 3.41 15.71 -6.96
N LEU A 173 2.12 15.84 -7.29
CA LEU A 173 1.06 16.04 -6.30
C LEU A 173 1.03 14.87 -5.32
N LYS A 174 0.97 13.63 -5.83
CA LYS A 174 0.95 12.42 -5.01
C LYS A 174 2.21 12.32 -4.13
N PHE A 175 3.39 12.57 -4.71
CA PHE A 175 4.64 12.63 -3.96
C PHE A 175 4.58 13.68 -2.85
N GLY A 176 4.06 14.89 -3.12
CA GLY A 176 3.90 15.95 -2.13
C GLY A 176 2.90 15.62 -1.02
N LEU A 177 1.93 14.75 -1.26
CA LEU A 177 0.99 14.26 -0.24
C LEU A 177 1.61 13.14 0.61
N ASP A 178 2.29 12.18 -0.03
CA ASP A 178 2.78 10.98 0.63
C ASP A 178 4.14 11.20 1.33
N ALA A 179 5.03 12.01 0.74
CA ALA A 179 6.39 12.20 1.25
C ALA A 179 6.42 12.86 2.65
N PRO A 180 5.65 13.93 2.95
CA PRO A 180 5.66 14.52 4.29
C PRO A 180 5.23 13.55 5.38
N ILE A 181 4.20 12.73 5.11
CA ILE A 181 3.72 11.69 6.03
C ILE A 181 4.85 10.70 6.33
N ASN A 182 5.46 10.17 5.25
CA ASN A 182 6.54 9.20 5.33
C ASN A 182 7.79 9.77 6.01
N ILE A 183 8.16 11.03 5.75
CA ILE A 183 9.28 11.70 6.41
C ILE A 183 9.02 11.86 7.91
N ILE A 184 7.83 12.33 8.31
CA ILE A 184 7.48 12.50 9.72
C ILE A 184 7.48 11.16 10.46
N PHE A 185 6.94 10.10 9.86
CA PHE A 185 7.00 8.76 10.44
C PHE A 185 8.42 8.22 10.51
N SER A 186 9.23 8.41 9.47
CA SER A 186 10.66 8.04 9.47
C SER A 186 11.40 8.70 10.62
N ILE A 187 11.30 10.03 10.74
CA ILE A 187 11.94 10.79 11.82
C ILE A 187 11.44 10.30 13.18
N SER A 188 10.13 10.12 13.32
CA SER A 188 9.52 9.65 14.56
C SER A 188 10.05 8.28 14.98
N PHE A 189 10.19 7.33 14.04
CA PHE A 189 10.73 6.01 14.34
C PHE A 189 12.25 6.05 14.56
N LEU A 190 13.01 6.77 13.74
CA LEU A 190 14.47 6.91 13.88
C LEU A 190 14.87 7.54 15.21
N LEU A 191 14.14 8.55 15.70
CA LEU A 191 14.39 9.12 17.03
C LEU A 191 14.24 8.08 18.14
N VAL A 192 13.29 7.16 18.00
CA VAL A 192 13.07 6.08 18.97
C VAL A 192 14.19 5.05 18.87
N VAL A 193 14.54 4.63 17.66
CA VAL A 193 15.69 3.74 17.40
C VAL A 193 16.95 4.32 18.02
N TYR A 194 17.23 5.60 17.75
CA TYR A 194 18.43 6.29 18.23
C TYR A 194 18.46 6.36 19.76
N ARG A 195 17.34 6.72 20.41
CA ARG A 195 17.25 6.76 21.88
C ARG A 195 17.51 5.38 22.49
N GLN A 196 16.88 4.34 21.93
CA GLN A 196 17.06 2.98 22.43
C GLN A 196 18.49 2.48 22.22
N TYR A 197 19.08 2.75 21.05
CA TYR A 197 20.48 2.41 20.75
C TYR A 197 21.44 3.09 21.72
N ARG A 198 21.27 4.38 22.00
CA ARG A 198 22.13 5.12 22.94
C ARG A 198 22.07 4.56 24.36
N GLN A 199 20.90 4.06 24.78
CA GLN A 199 20.70 3.53 26.13
C GLN A 199 21.17 2.07 26.28
N HIS A 200 21.10 1.25 25.23
CA HIS A 200 21.27 -0.22 25.32
C HIS A 200 22.43 -0.80 24.50
N GLY A 201 23.06 0.01 23.65
CA GLY A 201 24.09 -0.45 22.73
C GLY A 201 23.58 -1.50 21.74
N SER A 202 24.47 -2.38 21.29
CA SER A 202 24.24 -3.33 20.19
C SER A 202 23.23 -4.45 20.50
N ASN A 203 23.02 -4.79 21.78
CA ASN A 203 22.04 -5.82 22.17
C ASN A 203 20.58 -5.38 21.91
N CYS A 204 20.35 -4.08 21.76
CA CYS A 204 19.05 -3.47 21.48
C CYS A 204 18.46 -3.85 20.12
N TRP A 205 19.30 -4.16 19.13
CA TRP A 205 18.85 -4.40 17.76
C TRP A 205 17.86 -5.57 17.65
N LYS A 206 18.02 -6.61 18.50
CA LYS A 206 17.10 -7.75 18.55
C LYS A 206 15.72 -7.33 19.06
N ASP A 207 15.68 -6.48 20.09
CA ASP A 207 14.44 -6.01 20.70
C ASP A 207 13.71 -5.03 19.77
N LEU A 208 14.45 -4.14 19.11
CA LEU A 208 13.93 -3.19 18.14
C LEU A 208 13.32 -3.85 16.90
N ALA A 209 13.98 -4.89 16.39
CA ALA A 209 13.47 -5.73 15.32
C ALA A 209 12.16 -6.43 15.74
N ARG A 210 12.10 -6.90 17.00
CA ARG A 210 10.94 -7.60 17.55
C ARG A 210 9.74 -6.68 17.76
N ASP A 211 9.97 -5.42 18.11
CA ASP A 211 8.92 -4.41 18.24
C ASP A 211 8.36 -3.93 16.89
N GLY A 212 9.00 -4.33 15.77
CA GLY A 212 8.56 -4.06 14.42
C GLY A 212 8.81 -2.62 13.95
N LEU A 213 9.64 -1.86 14.66
CA LEU A 213 10.09 -0.54 14.23
C LEU A 213 10.89 -0.63 12.93
N ILE A 214 11.71 -1.68 12.77
CA ILE A 214 12.41 -1.95 11.51
C ILE A 214 11.42 -2.18 10.38
N THR A 215 10.37 -2.99 10.60
CA THR A 215 9.33 -3.22 9.59
C THR A 215 8.65 -1.92 9.16
N MET A 216 8.33 -1.04 10.10
CA MET A 216 7.74 0.27 9.77
C MET A 216 8.70 1.17 9.00
N LEU A 217 9.99 1.18 9.35
CA LEU A 217 11.00 1.93 8.59
C LEU A 217 11.15 1.39 7.17
N VAL A 218 11.11 0.07 6.99
CA VAL A 218 11.16 -0.57 5.66
C VAL A 218 9.92 -0.21 4.84
N VAL A 219 8.72 -0.25 5.43
CA VAL A 219 7.47 0.20 4.75
C VAL A 219 7.63 1.64 4.27
N VAL A 220 8.03 2.55 5.15
CA VAL A 220 8.15 3.96 4.81
C VAL A 220 9.23 4.21 3.75
N THR A 221 10.35 3.48 3.82
CA THR A 221 11.42 3.57 2.82
C THR A 221 10.96 3.02 1.46
N SER A 222 10.22 1.91 1.45
CA SER A 222 9.58 1.36 0.24
C SER A 222 8.66 2.39 -0.42
N ASN A 223 7.78 3.01 0.37
CA ASN A 223 6.86 4.02 -0.12
C ASN A 223 7.61 5.21 -0.75
N LEU A 224 8.71 5.67 -0.14
CA LEU A 224 9.52 6.77 -0.67
C LEU A 224 10.23 6.39 -1.98
N ILE A 225 10.79 5.18 -2.08
CA ILE A 225 11.44 4.69 -3.30
C ILE A 225 10.42 4.57 -4.43
N CYS A 226 9.23 4.01 -4.15
CA CYS A 226 8.17 3.88 -5.14
C CYS A 226 7.64 5.25 -5.58
N ALA A 227 7.41 6.17 -4.64
CA ALA A 227 6.96 7.54 -4.95
C ALA A 227 7.99 8.29 -5.81
N PHE A 228 9.29 8.13 -5.53
CA PHE A 228 10.36 8.68 -6.36
C PHE A 228 10.36 8.03 -7.75
N GLY A 229 10.32 6.69 -7.83
CA GLY A 229 10.28 5.96 -9.09
C GLY A 229 9.14 6.40 -10.01
N THR A 230 7.95 6.62 -9.45
CA THR A 230 6.79 7.14 -10.19
C THR A 230 6.94 8.61 -10.56
N ALA A 231 7.38 9.49 -9.63
CA ALA A 231 7.50 10.93 -9.89
C ALA A 231 8.50 11.25 -11.02
N PHE A 232 9.58 10.47 -11.11
CA PHE A 232 10.60 10.60 -12.15
C PHE A 232 10.36 9.72 -13.37
N THR A 233 9.23 9.00 -13.43
CA THR A 233 8.85 8.14 -14.55
C THR A 233 9.97 7.18 -14.97
N VAL A 234 10.65 6.55 -14.01
CA VAL A 234 11.89 5.77 -14.23
C VAL A 234 11.70 4.66 -15.27
N LEU A 235 10.49 4.09 -15.38
CA LEU A 235 10.15 3.03 -16.34
C LEU A 235 9.17 3.50 -17.42
N GLY A 236 9.02 4.82 -17.64
CA GLY A 236 8.02 5.37 -18.55
C GLY A 236 6.60 5.01 -18.10
N ASP A 237 5.77 4.50 -19.02
CA ASP A 237 4.38 4.11 -18.74
C ASP A 237 4.26 2.93 -17.75
N LEU A 238 5.30 2.10 -17.62
CA LEU A 238 5.35 1.03 -16.59
C LEU A 238 5.57 1.58 -15.18
N SER A 239 5.84 2.86 -15.00
CA SER A 239 6.06 3.46 -13.67
C SER A 239 4.80 3.42 -12.79
N GLU A 240 3.62 3.21 -13.37
CA GLU A 240 2.38 2.92 -12.63
C GLU A 240 2.48 1.62 -11.82
N MET A 241 3.25 0.64 -12.29
CA MET A 241 3.46 -0.64 -11.59
C MET A 241 4.21 -0.47 -10.26
N PHE A 242 4.94 0.63 -10.05
CA PHE A 242 5.51 0.93 -8.74
C PHE A 242 4.44 1.13 -7.67
N TRP A 243 3.26 1.66 -8.01
CA TRP A 243 2.16 1.78 -7.04
C TRP A 243 1.58 0.42 -6.64
N VAL A 244 1.43 -0.49 -7.61
CA VAL A 244 0.98 -1.85 -7.34
C VAL A 244 2.03 -2.62 -6.54
N GLY A 245 3.31 -2.49 -6.90
CA GLY A 245 4.43 -3.08 -6.17
C GLY A 245 4.49 -2.59 -4.73
N ASP A 246 4.38 -1.28 -4.51
CA ASP A 246 4.33 -0.68 -3.18
C ASP A 246 3.14 -1.23 -2.37
N TRP A 247 1.97 -1.33 -2.99
CA TRP A 247 0.78 -1.89 -2.36
C TRP A 247 1.00 -3.34 -1.91
N VAL A 248 1.62 -4.19 -2.74
CA VAL A 248 1.98 -5.57 -2.39
C VAL A 248 2.96 -5.62 -1.22
N VAL A 249 4.05 -4.83 -1.29
CA VAL A 249 5.10 -4.80 -0.26
C VAL A 249 4.54 -4.31 1.07
N THR A 250 3.86 -3.18 1.06
CA THR A 250 3.30 -2.56 2.27
C THR A 250 2.23 -3.44 2.91
N SER A 251 1.31 -4.02 2.12
CA SER A 251 0.32 -4.98 2.63
C SER A 251 0.99 -6.17 3.31
N THR A 252 2.03 -6.75 2.68
CA THR A 252 2.75 -7.92 3.20
C THR A 252 3.46 -7.61 4.51
N LEU A 253 4.20 -6.49 4.55
CA LEU A 253 4.95 -6.08 5.73
C LEU A 253 4.04 -5.76 6.92
N LEU A 254 2.92 -5.07 6.67
CA LEU A 254 1.97 -4.70 7.71
C LEU A 254 1.22 -5.92 8.25
N VAL A 255 0.76 -6.82 7.38
CA VAL A 255 0.09 -8.07 7.81
C VAL A 255 1.05 -8.93 8.64
N GLU A 256 2.29 -9.12 8.19
CA GLU A 256 3.28 -9.89 8.95
C GLU A 256 3.67 -9.20 10.26
N HIS A 257 3.73 -7.86 10.29
CA HIS A 257 3.92 -7.12 11.54
C HIS A 257 2.79 -7.36 12.53
N VAL A 258 1.53 -7.19 12.10
CA VAL A 258 0.36 -7.34 12.98
C VAL A 258 0.21 -8.79 13.45
N ARG A 259 0.52 -9.76 12.59
CA ARG A 259 0.49 -11.19 12.91
C ARG A 259 1.44 -11.56 14.03
N LYS A 260 2.63 -10.94 14.09
CA LYS A 260 3.64 -11.17 15.14
C LYS A 260 3.28 -10.51 16.47
N LEU A 261 2.26 -9.65 16.52
CA LEU A 261 1.83 -9.03 17.78
C LEU A 261 1.19 -10.09 18.70
N PRO A 262 1.43 -10.02 20.02
CA PRO A 262 0.82 -10.94 20.98
C PRO A 262 -0.71 -10.91 20.92
N HIS A 263 -1.38 -12.06 20.72
CA HIS A 263 -2.84 -12.11 20.56
C HIS A 263 -3.59 -12.26 21.88
N THR A 264 -3.03 -12.96 22.86
CA THR A 264 -3.72 -13.21 24.14
C THR A 264 -3.40 -12.15 25.21
N ALA A 265 -4.31 -11.98 26.17
CA ALA A 265 -4.09 -11.11 27.34
C ALA A 265 -2.94 -11.62 28.23
N SER A 266 -2.69 -12.93 28.24
CA SER A 266 -1.53 -13.55 28.91
C SER A 266 -0.22 -13.22 28.20
N ASP A 267 -0.20 -13.26 26.87
CA ASP A 267 0.99 -12.87 26.11
C ASP A 267 1.21 -11.37 26.19
N ALA A 268 0.13 -10.57 26.17
CA ALA A 268 0.18 -9.14 26.40
C ALA A 268 0.65 -8.81 27.82
N ARG A 269 0.28 -9.60 28.85
CA ARG A 269 0.80 -9.47 30.22
C ARG A 269 2.25 -9.91 30.36
N LYS A 270 2.68 -10.98 29.68
CA LYS A 270 4.11 -11.37 29.64
C LYS A 270 4.94 -10.31 28.93
N TRP A 271 4.41 -9.77 27.83
CA TRP A 271 5.06 -8.73 27.06
C TRP A 271 5.07 -7.38 27.80
N SER A 272 3.97 -7.00 28.45
CA SER A 272 3.91 -5.79 29.28
C SER A 272 4.71 -5.91 30.57
N SER A 273 4.80 -7.09 31.18
CA SER A 273 5.66 -7.31 32.36
C SER A 273 7.14 -7.30 31.98
N GLY A 274 7.51 -7.84 30.82
CA GLY A 274 8.84 -7.65 30.23
C GLY A 274 9.14 -6.17 29.98
N ARG A 275 8.19 -5.45 29.37
CA ARG A 275 8.32 -4.01 29.09
C ARG A 275 8.36 -3.14 30.35
N ASN A 276 7.58 -3.46 31.39
CA ASN A 276 7.61 -2.76 32.68
C ASN A 276 8.90 -3.04 33.44
N ARG A 277 9.48 -4.24 33.32
CA ARG A 277 10.81 -4.54 33.86
C ARG A 277 11.89 -3.71 33.16
N TYR A 278 11.76 -3.56 31.85
CA TYR A 278 12.56 -2.65 31.04
C TYR A 278 12.35 -1.17 31.45
N GLN A 279 11.12 -0.65 31.45
CA GLN A 279 10.84 0.75 31.86
C GLN A 279 11.24 1.06 33.31
N ARG A 280 11.15 0.11 34.25
CA ARG A 280 11.67 0.31 35.62
C ARG A 280 13.19 0.32 35.71
N SER A 281 13.90 -0.36 34.81
CA SER A 281 15.36 -0.23 34.70
C SER A 281 15.76 1.09 34.01
N TYR A 282 14.82 1.83 33.40
CA TYR A 282 15.04 3.12 32.75
C TYR A 282 14.67 4.36 33.57
N ASN A 283 14.09 4.18 34.75
CA ASN A 283 13.91 5.26 35.72
C ASN A 283 15.00 5.17 36.80
N TRP A 284 16.26 5.37 36.41
CA TRP A 284 17.31 5.81 37.32
C TRP A 284 17.49 7.33 37.14
N PRO A 285 17.72 8.08 38.24
CA PRO A 285 17.62 9.54 38.31
C PRO A 285 18.56 10.29 37.36
#